data_AF-A0A195E761-F1
#
_entry.id   AF-A0A195E761-F1
#
_cell.length_a   1.000
_cell.length_b   1.000
_cell.length_c   1.000
_cell.angle_alpha   90.00
_cell.angle_beta   90.00
_cell.angle_gamma   90.00
#
_symmetry.space_group_name_H-M   'P 1'
#
loop_
_entity.id
_entity.type
_entity.pdbx_description
1 polymer ?
#
loop_
_entity_poly.entity_id
_entity_poly.type
_entity_poly.pdbx_seq_one_letter_code
_entity_poly.pdbx_strand_id
1 'polypeptide(L)'
;MSGFEKPKARRAKVELAISLGAIPPKNRRMNYKTLKTRRKIEKEKKKEEEHKSGFTSSLLKPKSKKTRKDSGILQVYGKVPKDMPKKKS
;
A
#
# COMPACT_ATOMS: atom_id res chain seq x y z
N MET A 1 -17.15 -24.84 36.47
CA MET A 1 -16.44 -25.26 35.24
C MET A 1 -16.40 -24.10 34.24
N SER A 2 -15.41 -23.22 34.32
CA SER A 2 -15.29 -22.01 33.47
C SER A 2 -14.06 -22.07 32.55
N GLY A 3 -13.84 -23.23 31.90
CA GLY A 3 -12.52 -23.55 31.35
C GLY A 3 -12.44 -24.06 29.91
N PHE A 4 -13.53 -24.09 29.12
CA PHE A 4 -13.46 -24.78 27.82
C PHE A 4 -14.32 -24.21 26.68
N GLU A 5 -14.52 -22.89 26.63
CA GLU A 5 -15.14 -22.31 25.42
C GLU A 5 -14.08 -22.04 24.34
N LYS A 6 -14.24 -22.74 23.21
CA LYS A 6 -13.40 -22.56 22.03
C LYS A 6 -13.37 -21.07 21.62
N PRO A 7 -12.26 -20.56 21.06
CA PRO A 7 -12.14 -19.16 20.65
C PRO A 7 -13.29 -18.69 19.73
N LYS A 8 -13.80 -19.58 18.87
CA LYS A 8 -14.95 -19.31 17.99
C LYS A 8 -16.24 -19.08 18.77
N ALA A 9 -16.53 -19.90 19.78
CA ALA A 9 -17.72 -19.77 20.61
C ALA A 9 -17.72 -18.44 21.39
N ARG A 10 -16.56 -18.05 21.92
CA ARG A 10 -16.40 -16.74 22.59
C ARG A 10 -16.68 -15.56 21.65
N ARG A 11 -16.22 -15.61 20.39
CA ARG A 11 -16.51 -14.57 19.40
C ARG A 11 -17.99 -14.50 19.06
N ALA A 12 -18.62 -15.65 18.79
CA ALA A 12 -20.05 -15.73 18.50
C ALA A 12 -20.91 -15.14 19.64
N LYS A 13 -20.53 -15.36 20.90
CA LYS A 13 -21.21 -14.75 22.06
C LYS A 13 -21.08 -13.24 22.11
N VAL A 14 -19.89 -12.72 21.85
CA VAL A 14 -19.64 -11.27 21.80
C VAL A 14 -20.43 -10.64 20.65
N GLU A 15 -20.41 -11.26 19.48
CA GLU A 15 -21.18 -10.84 18.31
C GLU A 15 -22.68 -10.82 18.59
N LEU A 16 -23.21 -11.89 19.18
CA LEU A 16 -24.62 -11.96 19.58
C LEU A 16 -24.99 -10.85 20.56
N ALA A 17 -24.17 -10.62 21.60
CA ALA A 17 -24.42 -9.56 22.57
C ALA A 17 -24.45 -8.18 21.90
N ILE A 18 -23.52 -7.91 20.97
CA ILE A 18 -23.49 -6.65 20.21
C ILE A 18 -24.77 -6.51 19.35
N SER A 19 -25.22 -7.58 18.69
CA SER A 19 -26.46 -7.57 17.91
C SER A 19 -27.69 -7.28 18.77
N LEU A 20 -27.67 -7.67 20.04
CA LEU A 20 -28.71 -7.35 21.03
C LEU A 20 -28.58 -5.94 21.62
N GLY A 21 -27.63 -5.13 21.13
CA GLY A 21 -27.43 -3.74 21.55
C GLY A 21 -26.38 -3.55 22.65
N ALA A 22 -25.62 -4.58 23.02
CA ALA A 22 -24.53 -4.40 23.97
C ALA A 22 -23.39 -3.55 23.38
N ILE A 23 -22.74 -2.76 24.23
CA ILE A 23 -21.61 -1.92 23.83
C ILE A 23 -20.42 -2.83 23.48
N PRO A 24 -19.82 -2.69 22.27
CA PRO A 24 -18.70 -3.51 21.85
C PRO A 24 -17.46 -3.26 22.74
N PRO A 25 -16.64 -4.29 22.99
CA PRO A 25 -15.45 -4.13 23.81
C PRO A 25 -14.42 -3.21 23.15
N LYS A 26 -13.80 -2.33 23.95
CA LYS A 26 -12.82 -1.36 23.46
C LYS A 26 -11.55 -2.04 22.96
N ASN A 27 -11.06 -1.60 21.81
CA ASN A 27 -9.75 -2.00 21.29
C ASN A 27 -8.64 -1.53 22.25
N ARG A 28 -7.91 -2.48 22.85
CA ARG A 28 -6.75 -2.16 23.69
C ARG A 28 -5.69 -1.47 22.84
N ARG A 29 -5.04 -0.45 23.42
CA ARG A 29 -3.94 0.27 22.77
C ARG A 29 -2.84 -0.73 22.41
N MET A 30 -2.55 -0.84 21.12
CA MET A 30 -1.48 -1.72 20.62
C MET A 30 -0.18 -0.93 20.48
N ASN A 31 0.96 -1.60 20.69
CA ASN A 31 2.27 -1.01 20.48
C ASN A 31 2.47 -0.67 18.99
N TYR A 32 2.94 0.54 18.68
CA TYR A 32 3.10 1.02 17.30
C TYR A 32 3.95 0.09 16.43
N LYS A 33 5.04 -0.48 16.98
CA LYS A 33 5.90 -1.41 16.24
C LYS A 33 5.11 -2.65 15.79
N THR A 34 4.31 -3.23 16.70
CA THR A 34 3.45 -4.39 16.41
C THR A 34 2.31 -4.07 15.44
N LEU A 35 1.79 -2.84 15.49
CA LEU A 35 0.77 -2.37 14.55
C LEU A 35 1.35 -2.25 13.14
N LYS A 36 2.56 -1.70 13.03
CA LYS A 36 3.25 -1.50 11.75
C LYS A 36 3.57 -2.84 11.08
N THR A 37 4.05 -3.83 11.82
CA THR A 37 4.35 -5.17 11.29
C THR A 37 3.08 -5.88 10.81
N ARG A 38 2.00 -5.87 11.60
CA ARG A 38 0.70 -6.45 11.19
C ARG A 38 0.17 -5.82 9.90
N ARG A 39 0.19 -4.48 9.81
CA ARG A 39 -0.24 -3.76 8.60
C ARG A 39 0.59 -4.10 7.37
N LYS A 40 1.89 -4.37 7.52
CA LYS A 40 2.76 -4.77 6.41
C LYS A 40 2.34 -6.16 5.90
N ILE A 41 2.19 -7.13 6.81
CA ILE A 41 1.77 -8.50 6.49
C ILE A 41 0.39 -8.53 5.84
N GLU A 42 -0.57 -7.76 6.35
CA GLU A 42 -1.92 -7.68 5.76
C GLU A 42 -1.90 -7.11 4.34
N LYS A 43 -1.05 -6.10 4.08
CA LYS A 43 -0.89 -5.55 2.72
C LYS A 43 -0.27 -6.57 1.77
N GLU A 44 0.68 -7.37 2.24
CA GLU A 44 1.30 -8.43 1.44
C GLU A 44 0.28 -9.52 1.11
N LYS A 45 -0.49 -10.00 2.10
CA LYS A 45 -1.57 -10.98 1.89
C LYS A 45 -2.65 -10.47 0.94
N LYS A 46 -3.06 -9.21 1.05
CA LYS A 46 -4.04 -8.61 0.13
C LYS A 46 -3.54 -8.57 -1.30
N LYS A 47 -2.26 -8.21 -1.53
CA LYS A 47 -1.66 -8.27 -2.85
C LYS A 47 -1.63 -9.70 -3.38
N GLU A 48 -1.21 -10.66 -2.56
CA GLU A 48 -1.22 -12.07 -2.94
C GLU A 48 -2.62 -12.55 -3.30
N GLU A 49 -3.67 -12.12 -2.59
CA GLU A 49 -5.06 -12.45 -2.92
C GLU A 49 -5.57 -11.76 -4.20
N GLU A 50 -5.26 -10.47 -4.39
CA GLU A 50 -5.66 -9.69 -5.57
C GLU A 50 -5.04 -10.21 -6.88
N HIS A 51 -3.87 -10.85 -6.81
CA HIS A 51 -3.13 -11.35 -7.98
C HIS A 51 -3.36 -12.83 -8.31
N LYS A 52 -4.28 -13.53 -7.62
CA LYS A 52 -4.55 -14.96 -7.88
C LYS A 52 -5.32 -15.26 -9.18
N SER A 53 -5.97 -14.27 -9.79
CA SER A 53 -6.67 -14.45 -11.07
C SER A 53 -5.95 -13.75 -12.21
N GLY A 54 -5.49 -14.52 -13.21
CA GLY A 54 -4.81 -13.96 -14.40
C GLY A 54 -5.64 -12.99 -15.24
N PHE A 55 -6.96 -12.97 -15.05
CA PHE A 55 -7.87 -12.02 -15.71
C PHE A 55 -7.81 -10.61 -15.11
N THR A 56 -7.58 -10.47 -13.80
CA THR A 56 -7.51 -9.15 -13.16
C THR A 56 -6.17 -8.46 -13.45
N SER A 57 -5.09 -9.22 -13.65
CA SER A 57 -3.77 -8.66 -13.99
C SER A 57 -3.70 -8.09 -15.42
N SER A 58 -4.45 -8.65 -16.37
CA SER A 58 -4.51 -8.15 -17.77
C SER A 58 -5.33 -6.86 -17.90
N LEU A 59 -6.28 -6.62 -17.00
CA LEU A 59 -7.08 -5.38 -16.94
C LEU A 59 -6.35 -4.22 -16.25
N LEU A 60 -5.26 -4.48 -15.53
CA LEU A 60 -4.44 -3.43 -14.92
C LEU A 60 -3.62 -2.74 -16.00
N LYS A 61 -4.00 -1.49 -16.32
CA LYS A 61 -3.22 -0.65 -17.25
C LYS A 61 -1.76 -0.57 -16.77
N PRO A 62 -0.77 -0.86 -17.63
CA PRO A 62 0.63 -0.73 -17.25
C PRO A 62 0.91 0.72 -16.85
N LYS A 63 1.67 0.92 -15.77
CA LYS A 63 2.07 2.27 -15.35
C LYS A 63 2.99 2.84 -16.42
N SER A 64 2.48 3.77 -17.24
CA SER A 64 3.29 4.50 -18.19
C SER A 64 4.40 5.23 -17.43
N LYS A 65 5.67 4.99 -17.80
CA LYS A 65 6.80 5.77 -17.30
C LYS A 65 6.56 7.22 -17.70
N LYS A 66 6.38 8.12 -16.75
CA LYS A 66 6.38 9.57 -17.03
C LYS A 66 7.77 9.92 -17.57
N THR A 67 7.88 10.17 -18.87
CA THR A 67 9.06 10.83 -19.43
C THR A 67 9.14 12.21 -18.78
N ARG A 68 10.27 12.50 -18.14
CA ARG A 68 10.56 13.86 -17.67
C ARG A 68 10.59 14.73 -18.93
N LYS A 69 9.69 15.70 -19.02
CA LYS A 69 9.77 16.72 -20.07
C LYS A 69 10.96 17.59 -19.70
N ASP A 70 12.06 17.44 -20.42
CA ASP A 70 13.21 18.34 -20.34
C ASP A 70 12.83 19.66 -21.01
N SER A 71 11.97 20.45 -20.36
CA SER A 71 11.48 21.75 -20.85
C SER A 71 12.53 22.86 -20.70
N GLY A 72 13.78 22.56 -21.06
CA GLY A 72 14.90 23.46 -20.95
C GLY A 72 15.30 24.05 -22.32
N ILE A 73 15.92 25.22 -22.29
CA ILE A 73 16.40 25.97 -23.47
C ILE A 73 17.35 25.15 -24.38
N LEU A 74 17.94 24.08 -23.84
CA LEU A 74 18.76 23.08 -24.53
C LEU A 74 18.03 22.36 -25.66
N GLN A 75 16.69 22.30 -25.64
CA GLN A 75 15.91 21.73 -26.74
C GLN A 75 15.82 22.67 -27.94
N VAL A 76 15.81 23.99 -27.69
CA VAL A 76 15.73 25.03 -28.74
C VAL A 76 17.10 25.30 -29.35
N TYR A 77 18.15 25.35 -28.53
CA TYR A 77 19.49 25.78 -28.95
C TYR A 77 20.53 24.65 -28.97
N GLY A 78 20.15 23.44 -28.58
CA GLY A 78 21.07 22.29 -28.49
C GLY A 78 22.01 22.37 -27.29
N LYS A 79 22.65 21.24 -26.97
CA LYS A 79 23.67 21.16 -25.92
C LYS A 79 25.00 21.72 -26.45
N VAL A 80 25.43 22.86 -25.90
CA VAL A 80 26.73 23.45 -26.25
C VAL A 80 27.86 22.72 -25.49
N PRO A 81 28.87 22.17 -26.17
CA PRO A 81 30.04 21.59 -25.53
C PRO A 81 30.89 22.67 -24.85
N LYS A 82 31.43 22.36 -23.66
CA LYS A 82 32.15 23.33 -22.81
C LYS A 82 33.50 23.78 -23.38
N ASP A 83 34.03 23.03 -24.35
CA ASP A 83 35.39 23.18 -24.86
C ASP A 83 35.46 23.74 -26.29
N MET A 84 34.57 24.68 -26.64
CA MET A 84 34.71 25.41 -27.91
C MET A 84 35.78 26.50 -27.80
N PRO A 85 36.81 26.52 -28.66
CA PRO A 85 37.75 27.64 -28.70
C PRO A 85 37.01 28.89 -29.19
N LYS A 86 36.98 29.94 -28.35
CA LYS A 86 36.46 31.25 -28.74
C LYS A 86 37.30 31.78 -29.90
N LYS A 87 36.69 31.91 -31.09
CA LYS A 87 37.33 32.59 -32.23
C LYS A 87 37.49 34.05 -31.82
N LYS A 88 38.74 34.49 -31.63
CA LYS A 88 39.07 35.88 -31.28
C LYS A 88 38.67 36.76 -32.47
N SER A 89 37.85 37.78 -32.20
CA SER A 89 37.58 38.93 -33.08
C SER A 89 38.76 39.88 -33.06
#